data_AF-A0A2T0SC42-F1
#
_entry.id   AF-A0A2T0SC42-F1
#
_cell.length_a   1.000
_cell.length_b   1.000
_cell.length_c   1.000
_cell.angle_alpha   90.00
_cell.angle_beta   90.00
_cell.angle_gamma   90.00
#
_symmetry.space_group_name_H-M   'P 1'
#
loop_
_entity.id
_entity.type
_entity.pdbx_description
1 polymer ?
#
loop_
_entity_poly.entity_id
_entity_poly.type
_entity_poly.pdbx_seq_one_letter_code
_entity_poly.pdbx_strand_id
1 'polypeptide(L)'
;MTAEVTGPSDELSTGRLVLLHDPEGVDAWDGVFRLVAYVRVELDPELAADPLLPEVGWSWLAESLEVSGAHFTALGGTVTQTSSARFGDISGPARTDDLELRASWTAEDAELAAHGTAFYDLMATAVGLPPVGVSLFGQRSGH
;
A
#
# COMPACT_ATOMS: atom_id res chain seq x y z
N MET A 1 12.35 0.05 -9.02
CA MET A 1 12.09 -1.32 -8.55
C MET A 1 10.65 -1.68 -8.86
N THR A 2 10.40 -2.86 -9.43
CA THR A 2 9.06 -3.42 -9.60
C THR A 2 8.99 -4.73 -8.84
N ALA A 3 7.86 -5.00 -8.19
CA ALA A 3 7.65 -6.18 -7.38
C ALA A 3 6.23 -6.71 -7.59
N GLU A 4 6.07 -8.02 -7.47
CA GLU A 4 4.78 -8.71 -7.50
C GLU A 4 4.74 -9.65 -6.30
N VAL A 5 3.61 -9.70 -5.61
CA VAL A 5 3.39 -10.53 -4.42
C VAL A 5 2.03 -11.21 -4.57
N THR A 6 1.97 -12.51 -4.30
CA THR A 6 0.73 -13.31 -4.38
C THR A 6 0.33 -13.80 -3.00
N GLY A 7 -0.96 -13.69 -2.71
CA GLY A 7 -1.54 -13.94 -1.39
C GLY A 7 -1.96 -15.38 -1.17
N PRO A 8 -2.35 -15.70 0.06
CA PRO A 8 -2.79 -17.05 0.42
C PRO A 8 -4.07 -17.47 -0.33
N SER A 9 -4.88 -16.53 -0.82
CA SER A 9 -6.07 -16.80 -1.63
C SER A 9 -5.88 -16.45 -3.12
N ASP A 10 -4.62 -16.42 -3.58
CA ASP A 10 -4.24 -16.04 -4.95
C ASP A 10 -4.49 -14.55 -5.28
N GLU A 11 -4.64 -13.69 -4.26
CA GLU A 11 -4.72 -12.24 -4.46
C GLU A 11 -3.38 -11.71 -5.00
N LEU A 12 -3.44 -10.94 -6.08
CA LEU A 12 -2.24 -10.36 -6.68
C LEU A 12 -2.07 -8.90 -6.25
N SER A 13 -0.90 -8.57 -5.69
CA SER A 13 -0.43 -7.19 -5.62
C SER A 13 0.74 -6.96 -6.55
N THR A 14 0.68 -5.82 -7.22
CA THR A 14 1.72 -5.31 -8.09
C THR A 14 2.19 -3.97 -7.55
N GLY A 15 3.51 -3.79 -7.56
CA GLY A 15 4.16 -2.67 -6.91
C GLY A 15 5.27 -2.09 -7.76
N ARG A 16 5.41 -0.77 -7.72
CA ARG A 16 6.58 -0.07 -8.26
C ARG A 16 7.03 1.03 -7.31
N LEU A 17 8.31 0.98 -6.95
CA LEU A 17 9.01 2.05 -6.24
C LEU A 17 10.03 2.71 -7.17
N VAL A 18 9.94 4.02 -7.32
CA VAL A 18 10.84 4.84 -8.12
C VAL A 18 11.59 5.79 -7.21
N LEU A 19 12.92 5.79 -7.31
CA LEU A 19 13.78 6.78 -6.67
C LEU A 19 14.16 7.83 -7.72
N LEU A 20 13.91 9.08 -7.39
CA LEU A 20 14.41 10.25 -8.11
C LEU A 20 15.48 10.90 -7.25
N HIS A 21 16.58 11.31 -7.87
CA HIS A 21 17.67 11.99 -7.19
C HIS A 21 18.10 13.19 -8.03
N ASP A 22 18.11 14.37 -7.40
CA ASP A 22 18.69 15.58 -7.94
C ASP A 22 19.66 16.16 -6.89
N PRO A 23 20.98 16.13 -7.14
CA PRO A 23 21.97 16.59 -6.16
C PRO A 23 21.91 18.09 -5.90
N GLU A 24 21.31 18.88 -6.80
CA GLU A 24 21.12 20.33 -6.59
C GLU A 24 19.88 20.63 -5.73
N GLY A 25 19.03 19.62 -5.50
CA GLY A 25 17.78 19.74 -4.76
C GLY A 25 16.63 20.27 -5.63
N VAL A 26 15.40 19.88 -5.28
CA VAL A 26 14.19 20.36 -5.94
C VAL A 26 13.27 20.95 -4.89
N ASP A 27 12.92 22.24 -5.01
CA ASP A 27 12.05 22.94 -4.04
C ASP A 27 10.71 22.21 -3.81
N ALA A 28 10.13 21.64 -4.87
CA ALA A 28 8.88 20.88 -4.78
C ALA A 28 9.02 19.54 -4.02
N TRP A 29 10.24 19.03 -3.85
CA TRP A 29 10.52 17.84 -3.05
C TRP A 29 10.94 18.21 -1.62
N ASP A 30 11.38 19.44 -1.38
CA ASP A 30 12.00 19.82 -0.10
C ASP A 30 13.18 18.91 0.25
N GLY A 31 14.00 18.56 -0.76
CA GLY A 31 15.13 17.64 -0.62
C GLY A 31 15.75 17.21 -1.94
N VAL A 32 16.73 16.31 -1.85
CA VAL A 32 17.49 15.78 -3.00
C VAL A 32 17.01 14.39 -3.46
N PHE A 33 16.26 13.69 -2.61
CA PHE A 33 15.71 12.35 -2.89
C PHE A 33 14.19 12.36 -2.81
N ARG A 34 13.52 11.95 -3.90
CA ARG A 34 12.07 11.75 -3.93
C ARG A 34 11.75 10.31 -4.27
N LEU A 35 10.98 9.66 -3.42
CA LEU A 35 10.44 8.34 -3.68
C LEU A 35 9.00 8.46 -4.17
N VAL A 36 8.66 7.64 -5.16
CA VAL A 36 7.30 7.52 -5.70
C VAL A 36 6.92 6.06 -5.73
N ALA A 37 5.84 5.72 -5.03
CA ALA A 37 5.27 4.39 -4.94
C ALA A 37 3.95 4.30 -5.68
N TYR A 38 3.79 3.19 -6.40
CA TYR A 38 2.54 2.74 -7.00
C TYR A 38 2.30 1.32 -6.52
N VAL A 39 1.17 1.08 -5.88
CA VAL A 39 0.75 -0.26 -5.45
C VAL A 39 -0.67 -0.48 -5.94
N ARG A 40 -0.95 -1.64 -6.51
CA ARG A 40 -2.28 -2.07 -6.88
C ARG A 40 -2.50 -3.48 -6.35
N VAL A 41 -3.61 -3.69 -5.68
CA VAL A 41 -4.03 -5.00 -5.19
C VAL A 41 -5.46 -5.32 -5.58
N GLU A 42 -5.68 -6.57 -6.01
CA GLU A 42 -7.03 -7.12 -6.19
C GLU A 42 -7.63 -7.43 -4.82
N LEU A 43 -8.87 -7.00 -4.59
CA LEU A 43 -9.57 -7.13 -3.32
C LEU A 43 -10.61 -8.24 -3.37
N ASP A 44 -10.79 -8.90 -2.23
CA ASP A 44 -12.00 -9.68 -1.98
C ASP A 44 -13.25 -8.76 -1.93
N PRO A 45 -14.41 -9.18 -2.46
CA PRO A 45 -15.64 -8.38 -2.45
C PRO A 45 -16.12 -7.94 -1.07
N GLU A 46 -15.89 -8.73 -0.02
CA GLU A 46 -16.27 -8.37 1.36
C GLU A 46 -15.43 -7.20 1.87
N LEU A 47 -14.12 -7.25 1.60
CA LEU A 47 -13.20 -6.18 1.96
C LEU A 47 -13.49 -4.90 1.17
N ALA A 48 -13.81 -5.04 -0.13
CA ALA A 48 -14.18 -3.92 -0.98
C ALA A 48 -15.48 -3.21 -0.54
N ALA A 49 -16.28 -3.81 0.33
CA ALA A 49 -17.46 -3.15 0.89
C ALA A 49 -17.14 -2.23 2.09
N ASP A 50 -15.92 -2.28 2.64
CA ASP A 50 -15.54 -1.46 3.79
C ASP A 50 -15.34 0.02 3.38
N PRO A 51 -16.15 0.96 3.91
CA PRO A 51 -15.99 2.38 3.61
C PRO A 51 -14.66 2.99 4.12
N LEU A 52 -13.98 2.35 5.08
CA LEU A 52 -12.71 2.82 5.64
C LEU A 52 -11.50 2.30 4.87
N LEU A 53 -11.70 1.43 3.87
CA LEU A 53 -10.60 0.79 3.15
C LEU A 53 -9.56 1.78 2.58
N PRO A 54 -9.94 2.97 2.04
CA PRO A 54 -8.95 3.93 1.59
C PRO A 54 -8.05 4.47 2.72
N GLU A 55 -8.61 4.68 3.91
CA GLU A 55 -7.89 5.20 5.08
C GLU A 55 -6.97 4.12 5.67
N VAL A 56 -7.45 2.89 5.74
CA VAL A 56 -6.68 1.71 6.15
C VAL A 56 -5.53 1.46 5.17
N GLY A 57 -5.81 1.51 3.86
CA GLY A 57 -4.79 1.38 2.82
C GLY A 57 -3.69 2.45 2.91
N TRP A 58 -4.06 3.67 3.30
CA TRP A 58 -3.10 4.74 3.58
C TRP A 58 -2.27 4.46 4.84
N SER A 59 -2.89 3.94 5.90
CA SER A 59 -2.20 3.63 7.15
C SER A 59 -1.13 2.56 6.95
N TRP A 60 -1.35 1.55 6.09
CA TRP A 60 -0.33 0.54 5.79
C TRP A 60 0.99 1.15 5.30
N LEU A 61 0.94 2.18 4.44
CA LEU A 61 2.14 2.85 3.98
C LEU A 61 2.81 3.63 5.12
N ALA A 62 2.03 4.44 5.85
CA ALA A 62 2.55 5.27 6.93
C ALA A 62 3.20 4.41 8.03
N GLU A 63 2.53 3.33 8.43
CA GLU A 63 3.01 2.38 9.42
C GLU A 63 4.25 1.62 8.93
N SER A 64 4.29 1.19 7.66
CA SER A 64 5.46 0.49 7.11
C SER A 64 6.70 1.41 7.07
N LEU A 65 6.52 2.69 6.77
CA LEU A 65 7.60 3.68 6.84
C LEU A 65 8.09 3.88 8.28
N GLU A 66 7.18 3.95 9.24
CA GLU A 66 7.55 4.09 10.66
C GLU A 66 8.25 2.84 11.22
N VAL A 67 7.69 1.65 10.99
CA VAL A 67 8.20 0.37 11.51
C VAL A 67 9.57 0.03 10.92
N SER A 68 9.80 0.34 9.65
CA SER A 68 11.10 0.15 9.00
C SER A 68 12.16 1.17 9.44
N GLY A 69 11.78 2.20 10.20
CA GLY A 69 12.65 3.28 10.62
C GLY A 69 13.07 4.20 9.47
N ALA A 70 12.20 4.37 8.46
CA ALA A 70 12.46 5.25 7.34
C ALA A 70 12.25 6.72 7.75
N HIS A 71 13.26 7.56 7.55
CA HIS A 71 13.18 8.99 7.86
C HIS A 71 12.66 9.75 6.63
N PHE A 72 11.49 10.37 6.75
CA PHE A 72 10.84 11.02 5.62
C PHE A 72 10.10 12.30 5.99
N THR A 73 9.96 13.16 4.98
CA THR A 73 9.08 14.32 4.99
C THR A 73 8.19 14.34 3.74
N ALA A 74 7.28 15.31 3.67
CA ALA A 74 6.44 15.60 2.51
C ALA A 74 5.72 14.35 1.94
N LEU A 75 5.28 13.45 2.83
CA LEU A 75 4.49 12.28 2.50
C LEU A 75 3.10 12.74 2.04
N GLY A 76 2.71 12.30 0.85
CA GLY A 76 1.41 12.58 0.29
C GLY A 76 1.06 11.63 -0.84
N GLY A 77 -0.23 11.51 -1.13
CA GLY A 77 -0.70 10.56 -2.10
C GLY A 77 -2.21 10.43 -2.14
N THR A 78 -2.65 9.38 -2.82
CA THR A 78 -4.05 9.02 -2.99
C THR A 78 -4.20 7.51 -2.86
N VAL A 79 -5.29 7.09 -2.23
CA VAL A 79 -5.79 5.71 -2.29
C VAL A 79 -7.10 5.75 -3.06
N THR A 80 -7.20 4.94 -4.12
CA THR A 80 -8.35 4.88 -5.01
C THR A 80 -8.90 3.47 -5.02
N GLN A 81 -10.17 3.33 -4.70
CA GLN A 81 -10.90 2.07 -4.83
C GLN A 81 -11.68 2.05 -6.14
N THR A 82 -11.58 0.97 -6.89
CA THR A 82 -12.30 0.79 -8.16
C THR A 82 -13.12 -0.49 -8.12
N SER A 83 -14.43 -0.38 -8.39
CA SER A 83 -15.34 -1.53 -8.56
C SER A 83 -15.78 -1.62 -10.02
N SER A 84 -15.49 -2.74 -10.66
CA SER A 84 -15.82 -2.97 -12.07
C SER A 84 -16.80 -4.14 -12.20
N ALA A 85 -18.04 -3.85 -12.58
CA ALA A 85 -19.03 -4.87 -12.92
C ALA A 85 -19.01 -5.17 -14.42
N ARG A 86 -19.14 -6.45 -14.79
CA ARG A 86 -19.16 -6.91 -16.19
C ARG A 86 -20.58 -7.30 -16.58
N PHE A 87 -20.99 -6.92 -17.79
CA PHE A 87 -22.31 -7.21 -18.35
C PHE A 87 -22.19 -7.77 -19.77
N GLY A 88 -23.10 -8.65 -20.18
CA GLY A 88 -23.08 -9.28 -21.50
C GLY A 88 -22.12 -10.47 -21.60
N ASP A 89 -21.60 -10.75 -22.79
CA ASP A 89 -20.74 -11.91 -23.09
C ASP A 89 -19.25 -11.66 -22.75
N ILE A 90 -18.99 -10.90 -21.70
CA ILE A 90 -17.62 -10.62 -21.23
C ILE A 90 -17.20 -11.75 -20.29
N SER A 91 -16.20 -12.54 -20.70
CA SER A 91 -15.62 -13.60 -19.85
C SER A 91 -14.89 -13.04 -18.62
N GLY A 92 -14.97 -13.76 -17.50
CA GLY A 92 -14.28 -13.44 -16.25
C GLY A 92 -15.25 -13.26 -15.07
N PRO A 93 -14.75 -12.82 -13.90
CA PRO A 93 -15.58 -12.58 -12.73
C PRO A 93 -16.66 -11.53 -13.02
N ALA A 94 -17.87 -11.72 -12.49
CA ALA A 94 -18.99 -10.78 -12.70
C ALA A 94 -18.68 -9.37 -12.15
N ARG A 95 -17.81 -9.30 -11.14
CA ARG A 95 -17.31 -8.08 -10.53
C ARG A 95 -15.85 -8.28 -10.14
N THR A 96 -15.02 -7.25 -10.32
CA THR A 96 -13.66 -7.17 -9.79
C THR A 96 -13.52 -5.87 -9.01
N ASP A 97 -12.84 -5.93 -7.86
CA ASP A 97 -12.59 -4.78 -7.01
C ASP A 97 -11.07 -4.63 -6.83
N ASP A 98 -10.57 -3.41 -6.96
CA ASP A 98 -9.14 -3.10 -6.86
C ASP A 98 -8.91 -1.92 -5.92
N LEU A 99 -7.82 -1.98 -5.16
CA LEU A 99 -7.27 -0.84 -4.44
C LEU A 99 -5.98 -0.39 -5.13
N GLU A 100 -5.89 0.91 -5.42
CA GLU A 100 -4.68 1.52 -5.96
C GLU A 100 -4.17 2.60 -5.01
N LEU A 101 -2.93 2.44 -4.53
CA LEU A 101 -2.21 3.43 -3.76
C LEU A 101 -1.15 4.10 -4.64
N ARG A 102 -1.18 5.42 -4.69
CA ARG A 102 -0.15 6.25 -5.30
C ARG A 102 0.37 7.20 -4.25
N ALA A 103 1.65 7.10 -3.92
CA ALA A 103 2.24 7.94 -2.90
C ALA A 103 3.61 8.45 -3.32
N SER A 104 4.02 9.54 -2.70
CA SER A 104 5.38 10.02 -2.80
C SER A 104 5.79 10.71 -1.50
N TRP A 105 7.06 10.59 -1.18
CA TRP A 105 7.67 11.18 0.00
C TRP A 105 9.12 11.52 -0.29
N THR A 106 9.69 12.38 0.53
CA THR A 106 11.08 12.82 0.43
C THR A 106 11.88 12.11 1.50
N ALA A 107 12.95 11.43 1.11
CA ALA A 107 13.88 10.84 2.08
C ALA A 107 14.77 11.94 2.65
N GLU A 108 14.93 11.95 3.97
CA GLU A 108 15.73 12.99 4.66
C GLU A 108 17.24 12.74 4.55
N ASP A 109 17.64 11.50 4.27
CA ASP A 109 19.03 11.09 4.12
C ASP A 109 19.22 10.05 3.00
N ALA A 110 20.46 9.58 2.85
CA ALA A 110 20.84 8.61 1.82
C ALA A 110 20.66 7.14 2.28
N GLU A 111 20.11 6.88 3.47
CA GLU A 111 19.82 5.53 3.97
C GLU A 111 18.52 5.00 3.36
N LEU A 112 18.59 4.64 2.07
CA LEU A 112 17.42 4.27 1.28
C LEU A 112 16.93 2.84 1.54
N ALA A 113 17.68 2.02 2.29
CA ALA A 113 17.30 0.63 2.53
C ALA A 113 16.00 0.54 3.35
N ALA A 114 15.84 1.39 4.37
CA ALA A 114 14.63 1.44 5.19
C ALA A 114 13.37 1.73 4.35
N HIS A 115 13.46 2.66 3.40
CA HIS A 115 12.34 2.96 2.49
C HIS A 115 12.01 1.78 1.54
N GLY A 116 13.02 1.04 1.11
CA GLY A 116 12.84 -0.18 0.32
C GLY A 116 12.11 -1.28 1.12
N THR A 117 12.50 -1.46 2.38
CA THR A 117 11.84 -2.38 3.32
C THR A 117 10.40 -1.96 3.59
N ALA A 118 10.15 -0.68 3.88
CA ALA A 118 8.79 -0.14 4.03
C ALA A 118 7.89 -0.48 2.84
N PHE A 119 8.41 -0.33 1.62
CA PHE A 119 7.67 -0.63 0.41
C PHE A 119 7.39 -2.14 0.27
N TYR A 120 8.36 -2.99 0.61
CA TYR A 120 8.15 -4.44 0.64
C TYR A 120 7.09 -4.85 1.67
N ASP A 121 7.14 -4.29 2.87
CA ASP A 121 6.19 -4.58 3.95
C ASP A 121 4.78 -4.09 3.62
N LEU A 122 4.67 -2.93 2.96
CA LEU A 122 3.40 -2.44 2.39
C LEU A 122 2.82 -3.46 1.40
N MET A 123 3.65 -3.95 0.47
CA MET A 123 3.24 -4.93 -0.55
C MET A 123 2.80 -6.26 0.09
N ALA A 124 3.52 -6.72 1.11
CA ALA A 124 3.19 -7.92 1.85
C ALA A 124 1.88 -7.76 2.65
N THR A 125 1.70 -6.61 3.31
CA THR A 125 0.48 -6.27 4.05
C THR A 125 -0.72 -6.23 3.12
N ALA A 126 -0.59 -5.58 1.95
CA ALA A 126 -1.67 -5.45 0.98
C ALA A 126 -2.17 -6.80 0.44
N VAL A 127 -1.31 -7.81 0.40
CA VAL A 127 -1.63 -9.15 -0.13
C VAL A 127 -2.00 -10.16 0.95
N GLY A 128 -1.46 -10.00 2.15
CA GLY A 128 -1.70 -10.87 3.30
C GLY A 128 -2.82 -10.40 4.20
N LEU A 129 -3.70 -9.51 3.71
CA LEU A 129 -4.69 -8.81 4.53
C LEU A 129 -5.43 -9.77 5.45
N PRO A 130 -5.20 -9.73 6.78
CA PRO A 130 -6.18 -10.27 7.70
C PRO A 130 -7.43 -9.38 7.57
N PRO A 131 -8.65 -9.95 7.64
CA PRO A 131 -9.87 -9.19 7.50
C PRO A 131 -9.91 -8.04 8.51
N VAL A 132 -10.32 -6.86 8.04
CA VAL A 132 -10.65 -5.71 8.86
C VAL A 132 -11.61 -6.15 9.98
N GLY A 133 -11.13 -6.11 11.23
CA GLY A 133 -11.90 -6.60 12.37
C GLY A 133 -11.14 -7.28 13.50
N VAL A 134 -9.82 -7.14 13.63
CA VAL A 134 -9.15 -7.55 14.89
C VAL A 134 -9.43 -6.50 15.97
N SER A 135 -10.62 -6.59 16.57
CA SER A 135 -10.72 -6.39 18.02
C SER A 135 -10.31 -7.70 18.70
N LEU A 136 -9.01 -7.90 18.92
CA LEU A 136 -8.54 -8.84 19.95
C LEU A 136 -8.64 -8.15 21.31
N PHE A 137 -9.86 -7.84 21.72
CA PHE A 137 -10.17 -7.50 23.12
C PHE A 137 -11.25 -8.46 23.63
N GLY A 138 -10.79 -9.48 24.35
CA GLY A 138 -11.60 -10.44 25.09
C GLY A 138 -10.73 -11.25 26.06
N GLN A 139 -10.65 -10.77 27.30
CA GLN A 139 -9.89 -11.32 28.42
C GLN A 139 -10.35 -12.72 28.89
N ARG A 140 -9.38 -13.50 29.39
CA ARG A 140 -9.40 -14.44 30.54
C ARG A 140 -10.76 -14.88 31.11
N SER A 141 -11.01 -16.20 31.06
CA SER A 141 -11.56 -17.09 32.11
C SER A 141 -11.48 -18.51 31.55
N GLY A 142 -10.79 -19.50 32.13
CA GLY A 142 -10.95 -20.03 33.47
C GLY A 142 -11.85 -21.28 33.44
N HIS A 143 -11.28 -22.48 33.30
CA HIS A 143 -11.65 -23.70 34.04
C HIS A 143 -10.55 -24.74 33.87
#